data_AF-A0A1L9PDA2-F1
#
_entry.id   AF-A0A1L9PDA2-F1
#
_cell.length_a   1.000
_cell.length_b   1.000
_cell.length_c   1.000
_cell.angle_alpha   90.00
_cell.angle_beta   90.00
_cell.angle_gamma   90.00
#
_symmetry.space_group_name_H-M   'P 1'
#
loop_
_entity.id
_entity.type
_entity.pdbx_description
1 polymer ?
#
loop_
_entity_poly.entity_id
_entity_poly.type
_entity_poly.pdbx_seq_one_letter_code
_entity_poly.pdbx_strand_id
1 'polypeptide(L)'
;MKSFAAVSATILAIAASASAELGFALGPLTVQTLTESKTARTDFSVRDLDYGGSTTCSTAWVIGELDKPSLWYKCSDTSFQFRFPAGIANFESYNLQISRTTEAGTVIGEANLNSHGVDPAYVCQSPGETPGTDTECKVVRGGVVASPI
;
A
#
# COMPACT_ATOMS: atom_id res chain seq x y z
N MET A 1 -8.21 -14.88 -67.62
CA MET A 1 -7.42 -15.26 -66.43
C MET A 1 -7.19 -14.01 -65.60
N LYS A 2 -7.81 -13.92 -64.41
CA LYS A 2 -7.68 -12.76 -63.50
C LYS A 2 -7.08 -13.27 -62.19
N SER A 3 -5.81 -12.95 -61.95
CA SER A 3 -5.12 -13.29 -60.70
C SER A 3 -5.31 -12.15 -59.69
N PHE A 4 -5.88 -12.47 -58.54
CA PHE A 4 -5.97 -11.57 -57.38
C PHE A 4 -4.77 -11.82 -56.47
N ALA A 5 -3.92 -10.82 -56.27
CA ALA A 5 -2.86 -10.85 -55.27
C ALA A 5 -3.42 -10.33 -53.94
N ALA A 6 -3.61 -11.23 -52.98
CA ALA A 6 -3.94 -10.88 -51.60
C ALA A 6 -2.63 -10.52 -50.86
N VAL A 7 -2.43 -9.24 -50.56
CA VAL A 7 -1.34 -8.78 -49.69
C VAL A 7 -1.80 -8.96 -48.24
N SER A 8 -1.20 -9.95 -47.58
CA SER A 8 -1.43 -10.27 -46.17
C SER A 8 -0.86 -9.17 -45.29
N ALA A 9 -1.71 -8.45 -44.55
CA ALA A 9 -1.29 -7.45 -43.58
C ALA A 9 -0.84 -8.14 -42.28
N THR A 10 0.48 -8.18 -42.04
CA THR A 10 1.05 -8.67 -40.80
C THR A 10 0.87 -7.63 -39.70
N ILE A 11 -0.11 -7.83 -38.82
CA ILE A 11 -0.30 -7.02 -37.62
C ILE A 11 0.77 -7.47 -36.60
N LEU A 12 1.80 -6.65 -36.38
CA LEU A 12 2.69 -6.81 -35.22
C LEU A 12 1.89 -6.49 -33.95
N ALA A 13 1.50 -7.51 -33.21
CA ALA A 13 1.06 -7.35 -31.83
C ALA A 13 2.28 -6.95 -30.99
N ILE A 14 2.36 -5.66 -30.64
CA ILE A 14 3.19 -5.16 -29.54
C ILE A 14 2.69 -5.82 -28.26
N ALA A 15 3.38 -6.89 -27.82
CA ALA A 15 3.21 -7.43 -26.48
C ALA A 15 3.72 -6.36 -25.50
N ALA A 16 2.79 -5.62 -24.89
CA ALA A 16 3.11 -4.80 -23.74
C ALA A 16 3.65 -5.74 -22.65
N SER A 17 4.95 -5.67 -22.40
CA SER A 17 5.59 -6.33 -21.26
C SER A 17 4.99 -5.76 -19.98
N ALA A 18 4.01 -6.48 -19.43
CA ALA A 18 3.56 -6.29 -18.07
C ALA A 18 4.74 -6.68 -17.17
N SER A 19 5.45 -5.69 -16.65
CA SER A 19 6.36 -5.90 -15.53
C SER A 19 5.48 -6.39 -14.37
N ALA A 20 5.55 -7.69 -14.04
CA ALA A 20 4.89 -8.20 -12.86
C ALA A 20 5.50 -7.46 -11.66
N GLU A 21 4.73 -6.57 -11.04
CA GLU A 21 5.15 -5.87 -9.84
C GLU A 21 5.25 -6.92 -8.73
N LEU A 22 6.48 -7.24 -8.31
CA LEU A 22 6.75 -8.14 -7.19
C LEU A 22 6.54 -7.36 -5.88
N GLY A 23 6.05 -8.02 -4.84
CA GLY A 23 5.83 -7.45 -3.51
C GLY A 23 4.37 -7.47 -3.05
N PHE A 24 4.01 -6.46 -2.27
CA PHE A 24 2.71 -6.38 -1.60
C PHE A 24 1.87 -5.23 -2.13
N ALA A 25 0.73 -5.53 -2.74
CA ALA A 25 -0.25 -4.49 -3.07
C ALA A 25 -1.03 -4.07 -1.82
N LEU A 26 -1.08 -2.76 -1.57
CA LEU A 26 -1.79 -2.12 -0.48
C LEU A 26 -3.02 -1.40 -1.00
N GLY A 27 -4.18 -1.71 -0.44
CA GLY A 27 -5.42 -1.07 -0.84
C GLY A 27 -6.67 -1.86 -0.47
N PRO A 28 -7.72 -1.21 0.03
CA PRO A 28 -7.75 0.21 0.46
C PRO A 28 -6.82 0.44 1.65
N LEU A 29 -6.28 1.66 1.80
CA LEU A 29 -5.54 2.12 2.99
C LEU A 29 -6.10 3.46 3.44
N THR A 30 -6.40 3.56 4.73
CA THR A 30 -6.92 4.77 5.37
C THR A 30 -6.09 5.09 6.61
N VAL A 31 -5.84 6.36 6.86
CA VAL A 31 -5.37 6.87 8.15
C VAL A 31 -6.34 7.94 8.64
N GLN A 32 -6.79 7.84 9.88
CA GLN A 32 -7.75 8.76 10.48
C GLN A 32 -7.21 9.30 11.80
N THR A 33 -7.32 10.60 12.02
CA THR A 33 -7.01 11.23 13.30
C THR A 33 -8.26 11.71 14.01
N LEU A 34 -8.35 11.48 15.31
CA LEU A 34 -9.45 11.94 16.14
C LEU A 34 -9.02 13.19 16.94
N THR A 35 -9.83 14.24 16.88
CA THR A 35 -9.59 15.57 17.49
C THR A 35 -9.29 15.51 18.97
N GLU A 36 -10.03 14.70 19.69
CA GLU A 36 -10.04 14.74 21.15
C GLU A 36 -8.89 13.93 21.77
N SER A 37 -8.33 12.96 21.04
CA SER A 37 -7.42 11.95 21.60
C SER A 37 -5.99 12.01 21.08
N LYS A 38 -5.69 12.79 20.03
CA LYS A 38 -4.41 12.73 19.29
C LYS A 38 -4.04 11.31 18.84
N THR A 39 -5.03 10.43 18.77
CA THR A 39 -4.86 9.06 18.31
C THR A 39 -5.07 9.05 16.80
N ALA A 40 -4.10 8.46 16.10
CA ALA A 40 -4.24 8.09 14.72
C ALA A 40 -4.54 6.58 14.63
N ARG A 41 -5.35 6.21 13.66
CA ARG A 41 -5.65 4.82 13.32
C ARG A 41 -5.36 4.61 11.85
N THR A 42 -4.69 3.50 11.53
CA THR A 42 -4.55 3.03 10.16
C THR A 42 -5.31 1.72 9.98
N ASP A 43 -6.00 1.61 8.86
CA ASP A 43 -6.66 0.40 8.39
C ASP A 43 -6.31 0.21 6.93
N PHE A 44 -5.81 -0.98 6.59
CA PHE A 44 -5.51 -1.30 5.20
C PHE A 44 -5.67 -2.79 4.89
N SER A 45 -5.84 -3.09 3.61
CA SER A 45 -5.70 -4.45 3.10
C SER A 45 -4.35 -4.63 2.41
N VAL A 46 -3.78 -5.81 2.53
CA VAL A 46 -2.58 -6.22 1.83
C VAL A 46 -2.85 -7.47 1.02
N ARG A 47 -2.29 -7.54 -0.19
CA ARG A 47 -2.26 -8.72 -1.04
C ARG A 47 -0.81 -9.01 -1.44
N ASP A 48 -0.38 -10.25 -1.23
CA ASP A 48 0.89 -10.76 -1.74
C ASP A 48 0.75 -11.04 -3.24
N LEU A 49 1.56 -10.37 -4.06
CA LEU A 49 1.53 -10.48 -5.52
C LEU A 49 2.35 -11.68 -6.02
N ASP A 50 3.29 -12.18 -5.23
CA ASP A 50 4.20 -13.26 -5.58
C ASP A 50 3.60 -14.64 -5.27
N TYR A 51 3.12 -14.82 -4.03
CA TYR A 51 2.66 -16.12 -3.51
C TYR A 51 1.15 -16.17 -3.32
N GLY A 52 0.44 -15.07 -3.57
CA GLY A 52 -1.01 -14.96 -3.42
C GLY A 52 -1.46 -14.99 -1.96
N GLY A 53 -2.71 -14.60 -1.70
CA GLY A 53 -3.23 -14.42 -0.34
C GLY A 53 -3.38 -12.94 0.01
N SER A 54 -4.33 -12.66 0.90
CA SER A 54 -4.71 -11.30 1.25
C SER A 54 -5.21 -11.24 2.68
N THR A 55 -4.98 -10.11 3.33
CA THR A 55 -5.49 -9.88 4.69
C THR A 55 -5.77 -8.41 4.94
N THR A 56 -6.42 -8.14 6.06
CA THR A 56 -6.62 -6.79 6.59
C THR A 56 -5.72 -6.58 7.79
N CYS A 57 -5.18 -5.37 7.90
CA CYS A 57 -4.24 -4.96 8.93
C CYS A 57 -4.74 -3.64 9.52
N SER A 58 -4.67 -3.52 10.85
CA SER A 58 -5.02 -2.28 11.52
C SER A 58 -4.20 -2.08 12.79
N THR A 59 -3.92 -0.82 13.11
CA THR A 59 -3.38 -0.44 14.41
C THR A 59 -3.75 1.02 14.71
N ALA A 60 -3.70 1.36 15.99
CA ALA A 60 -3.85 2.72 16.45
C ALA A 60 -2.62 3.11 17.27
N TRP A 61 -2.23 4.38 17.19
CA TRP A 61 -1.11 4.94 17.93
C TRP A 61 -1.40 6.38 18.33
N VAL A 62 -0.74 6.86 19.38
CA VAL A 62 -0.76 8.28 19.74
C VAL A 62 0.29 9.00 18.89
N ILE A 63 -0.12 10.08 18.23
CA ILE A 63 0.78 10.86 17.36
C ILE A 63 1.92 11.43 18.19
N GLY A 64 3.16 11.17 17.76
CA GLY A 64 4.39 11.63 18.43
C GLY A 64 4.97 10.65 19.46
N GLU A 65 4.31 9.53 19.78
CA GLU A 65 4.86 8.51 20.69
C GLU A 65 5.78 7.49 19.99
N LEU A 66 5.77 7.45 18.66
CA LEU A 66 6.61 6.56 17.86
C LEU A 66 7.77 7.35 17.23
N ASP A 67 8.82 7.60 18.01
CA ASP A 67 10.10 8.17 17.55
C ASP A 67 11.15 7.11 17.15
N LYS A 68 10.76 5.83 17.24
CA LYS A 68 11.59 4.64 17.05
C LYS A 68 10.81 3.58 16.27
N PRO A 69 11.50 2.55 15.71
CA PRO A 69 10.83 1.44 15.05
C PRO A 69 9.71 0.88 15.93
N SER A 70 8.50 0.78 15.39
CA SER A 70 7.40 0.14 16.10
C SER A 70 7.65 -1.36 16.24
N LEU A 71 6.93 -1.99 17.18
CA LEU A 71 6.79 -3.44 17.17
C LEU A 71 6.07 -3.90 15.89
N TRP A 72 6.22 -5.18 15.57
CA TRP A 72 5.43 -5.82 14.53
C TRP A 72 3.99 -6.03 15.01
N TYR A 73 3.04 -5.46 14.27
CA TYR A 73 1.62 -5.65 14.46
C TYR A 73 1.15 -6.81 13.58
N LYS A 74 0.37 -7.74 14.16
CA LYS A 74 -0.23 -8.83 13.39
C LYS A 74 -1.44 -8.32 12.63
N CYS A 75 -1.58 -8.75 11.38
CA CYS A 75 -2.80 -8.60 10.62
C CYS A 75 -3.83 -9.68 11.03
N SER A 76 -5.04 -9.63 10.47
CA SER A 76 -6.08 -10.63 10.71
C SER A 76 -5.61 -12.05 10.38
N ASP A 77 -4.86 -12.20 9.28
CA ASP A 77 -4.05 -13.38 9.01
C ASP A 77 -2.66 -13.16 9.61
N THR A 78 -2.34 -13.93 10.64
CA THR A 78 -1.10 -13.78 11.40
C THR A 78 0.18 -14.20 10.65
N SER A 79 0.05 -14.80 9.46
CA SER A 79 1.18 -15.00 8.55
C SER A 79 1.70 -13.67 7.99
N PHE A 80 0.86 -12.62 7.99
CA PHE A 80 1.21 -11.25 7.65
C PHE A 80 1.38 -10.41 8.91
N GLN A 81 2.39 -9.54 8.89
CA GLN A 81 2.67 -8.57 9.93
C GLN A 81 3.12 -7.26 9.30
N PHE A 82 2.96 -6.16 10.01
CA PHE A 82 3.45 -4.86 9.56
C PHE A 82 4.08 -4.05 10.69
N ARG A 83 4.91 -3.07 10.35
CA ARG A 83 5.47 -2.12 11.30
C ARG A 83 5.80 -0.78 10.65
N PHE A 84 6.09 0.21 11.49
CA PHE A 84 6.63 1.50 11.11
C PHE A 84 8.13 1.51 11.43
N PRO A 85 9.02 1.27 10.45
CA PRO A 85 10.43 0.99 10.70
C PRO A 85 11.19 2.19 11.29
N ALA A 86 10.69 3.42 11.10
CA ALA A 86 11.24 4.64 11.67
C ALA A 86 10.30 5.30 12.69
N GLY A 87 9.26 4.57 13.15
CA GLY A 87 8.15 5.17 13.88
C GLY A 87 7.24 6.01 12.99
N ILE A 88 6.33 6.78 13.60
CA ILE A 88 5.44 7.73 12.90
C ILE A 88 5.36 9.03 13.70
N ALA A 89 6.16 10.01 13.30
CA ALA A 89 6.07 11.38 13.79
C ALA A 89 5.01 12.20 13.03
N ASN A 90 4.80 11.89 11.75
CA ASN A 90 3.83 12.56 10.89
C ASN A 90 3.03 11.52 10.08
N PHE A 91 1.71 11.50 10.22
CA PHE A 91 0.85 10.57 9.50
C PHE A 91 0.67 10.94 8.02
N GLU A 92 1.06 12.15 7.61
CA GLU A 92 1.09 12.59 6.22
C GLU A 92 2.32 12.06 5.47
N SER A 93 3.36 11.65 6.19
CA SER A 93 4.56 11.06 5.59
C SER A 93 5.21 10.01 6.50
N TYR A 94 5.13 8.74 6.12
CA TYR A 94 5.70 7.63 6.87
C TYR A 94 6.04 6.41 5.99
N ASN A 95 6.89 5.52 6.50
CA ASN A 95 7.17 4.23 5.87
C ASN A 95 6.36 3.13 6.54
N LEU A 96 5.89 2.19 5.72
CA LEU A 96 5.23 0.97 6.15
C LEU A 96 6.05 -0.22 5.68
N GLN A 97 6.49 -1.06 6.61
CA GLN A 97 7.07 -2.36 6.28
C GLN A 97 6.06 -3.46 6.51
N ILE A 98 6.02 -4.41 5.61
CA ILE A 98 5.14 -5.57 5.65
C ILE A 98 6.01 -6.81 5.53
N SER A 99 5.73 -7.80 6.37
CA SER A 99 6.36 -9.09 6.36
C SER A 99 5.29 -10.15 6.15
N ARG A 100 5.58 -11.15 5.34
CA ARG A 100 4.79 -12.38 5.27
C ARG A 100 5.69 -13.59 5.41
N THR A 101 5.31 -14.52 6.26
CA THR A 101 5.99 -15.82 6.39
C THR A 101 5.15 -16.91 5.75
N THR A 102 5.74 -17.62 4.79
CA THR A 102 5.18 -18.79 4.11
C THR A 102 6.10 -20.00 4.30
N GLU A 103 5.71 -21.16 3.76
CA GLU A 103 6.59 -22.34 3.73
C GLU A 103 7.88 -22.11 2.93
N ALA A 104 7.87 -21.20 1.95
CA ALA A 104 9.03 -20.85 1.15
C ALA A 104 10.00 -19.89 1.87
N GLY A 105 9.59 -19.29 2.99
CA GLY A 105 10.38 -18.33 3.75
C GLY A 105 9.60 -17.05 4.09
N THR A 106 10.34 -16.06 4.60
CA THR A 106 9.80 -14.74 4.95
C THR A 106 10.18 -13.71 3.88
N VAL A 107 9.18 -12.99 3.38
CA VAL A 107 9.37 -11.86 2.47
C VAL A 107 9.03 -10.58 3.20
N ILE A 108 9.86 -9.54 3.02
CA ILE A 108 9.62 -8.20 3.57
C ILE A 108 9.56 -7.21 2.42
N GLY A 109 8.55 -6.34 2.44
CA GLY A 109 8.43 -5.23 1.50
C GLY A 109 8.19 -3.92 2.22
N GLU A 110 8.55 -2.82 1.57
CA GLU A 110 8.43 -1.47 2.11
C GLU A 110 7.68 -0.54 1.16
N ALA A 111 6.76 0.23 1.73
CA ALA A 111 6.00 1.27 1.05
C ALA A 111 6.25 2.63 1.72
N ASN A 112 6.59 3.64 0.92
CA ASN A 112 6.63 5.03 1.36
C ASN A 112 5.28 5.70 1.08
N LEU A 113 4.65 6.22 2.12
CA LEU A 113 3.40 6.97 2.04
C LEU A 113 3.73 8.43 2.28
N ASN A 114 3.47 9.29 1.30
CA ASN A 114 3.76 10.71 1.38
C ASN A 114 2.70 11.52 0.63
N SER A 115 1.92 12.33 1.37
CA SER A 115 0.87 13.16 0.79
C SER A 115 1.33 14.48 0.19
N HIS A 116 2.60 14.84 0.40
CA HIS A 116 3.22 16.05 -0.15
C HIS A 116 4.07 15.78 -1.40
N GLY A 117 3.97 14.58 -1.97
CA GLY A 117 4.65 14.22 -3.21
C GLY A 117 4.14 15.02 -4.42
N VAL A 118 4.91 15.01 -5.52
CA VAL A 118 4.57 15.72 -6.77
C VAL A 118 3.30 15.16 -7.42
N ASP A 119 3.05 13.86 -7.26
CA ASP A 119 1.81 13.19 -7.66
C ASP A 119 1.50 12.06 -6.67
N PRO A 120 0.90 12.37 -5.51
CA PRO A 120 0.88 11.44 -4.40
C PRO A 120 -0.24 10.41 -4.57
N ALA A 121 0.14 9.12 -4.51
CA ALA A 121 -0.82 8.01 -4.43
C ALA A 121 -1.50 7.94 -3.05
N TYR A 122 -1.04 8.70 -2.07
CA TYR A 122 -1.59 8.81 -0.72
C TYR A 122 -1.96 10.27 -0.45
N VAL A 123 -3.23 10.59 -0.26
CA VAL A 123 -3.72 11.98 -0.15
C VAL A 123 -4.43 12.17 1.17
N CYS A 124 -4.12 13.29 1.84
CA CYS A 124 -4.76 13.71 3.09
C CYS A 124 -5.74 14.85 2.84
N GLN A 125 -6.84 14.88 3.59
CA GLN A 125 -7.79 15.98 3.58
C GLN A 125 -8.24 16.33 5.00
N SER A 126 -8.52 17.62 5.21
CA SER A 126 -9.10 18.16 6.43
C SER A 126 -10.22 19.15 6.10
N PRO A 127 -11.43 19.01 6.67
CA PRO A 127 -11.85 17.92 7.55
C PRO A 127 -11.80 16.55 6.85
N GLY A 128 -11.69 15.48 7.62
CA GLY A 128 -11.77 14.13 7.07
C GLY A 128 -13.15 13.84 6.46
N GLU A 129 -13.21 12.90 5.51
CA GLU A 129 -14.46 12.48 4.87
C GLU A 129 -15.38 11.70 5.82
N THR A 130 -14.81 10.97 6.78
CA THR A 130 -15.57 10.23 7.80
C THR A 130 -16.02 11.16 8.93
N PRO A 131 -17.31 11.19 9.30
CA PRO A 131 -17.79 12.01 10.41
C PRO A 131 -17.03 11.73 11.71
N GLY A 132 -16.52 12.79 12.34
CA GLY A 132 -15.76 12.70 13.60
C GLY A 132 -14.25 12.54 13.43
N THR A 133 -13.71 12.61 12.20
CA THR A 133 -12.27 12.65 11.94
C THR A 133 -11.80 14.06 11.59
N ASP A 134 -10.67 14.47 12.17
CA ASP A 134 -10.05 15.77 11.88
C ASP A 134 -9.38 15.78 10.51
N THR A 135 -8.62 14.72 10.27
CA THR A 135 -7.86 14.50 9.05
C THR A 135 -8.02 13.06 8.67
N GLU A 136 -8.23 12.84 7.37
CA GLU A 136 -8.31 11.52 6.79
C GLU A 136 -7.38 11.45 5.59
N CYS A 137 -6.52 10.45 5.58
CA CYS A 137 -5.62 10.17 4.47
C CYS A 137 -5.96 8.84 3.82
N LYS A 138 -5.91 8.78 2.50
CA LYS A 138 -6.28 7.59 1.71
C LYS A 138 -5.30 7.34 0.59
N VAL A 139 -5.15 6.08 0.23
CA VAL A 139 -4.54 5.73 -1.05
C VAL A 139 -5.55 5.96 -2.18
N VAL A 140 -5.22 6.86 -3.10
CA VAL A 140 -6.02 7.24 -4.28
C VAL A 140 -5.15 7.02 -5.52
N ARG A 141 -5.60 6.19 -6.47
CA ARG A 141 -4.92 5.70 -7.71
C ARG A 141 -4.14 4.39 -7.54
N GLY A 142 -4.73 3.28 -8.05
CA GLY A 142 -4.04 2.01 -8.32
C GLY A 142 -3.60 1.18 -7.11
N GLY A 143 -3.46 1.79 -5.94
CA GLY A 143 -2.87 1.16 -4.75
C GLY A 143 -1.43 1.64 -4.55
N VAL A 144 -0.84 1.26 -3.41
CA VAL A 144 0.60 1.43 -3.16
C VAL A 144 1.22 0.05 -3.15
N VAL A 145 2.36 -0.14 -3.82
CA VAL A 145 3.08 -1.41 -3.77
C VAL A 145 4.26 -1.29 -2.82
N ALA A 146 4.27 -2.15 -1.80
CA ALA A 146 5.42 -2.36 -0.95
C ALA A 146 6.38 -3.32 -1.67
N SER A 147 7.49 -2.78 -2.18
CA SER A 147 8.48 -3.53 -2.97
C SER A 147 9.42 -4.32 -2.04
N PRO A 148 9.91 -5.50 -2.47
CA PRO A 148 10.87 -6.28 -1.69
C PRO A 148 12.12 -5.46 -1.32
N ILE A 149 12.63 -5.66 -0.09
CA ILE A 149 13.87 -5.05 0.40
C ILE A 149 15.03 -6.04 0.46
#